data_AF-W4M8F4-F1
#
_entry.id   AF-W4M8F4-F1
#
_cell.length_a   1.000
_cell.length_b   1.000
_cell.length_c   1.000
_cell.angle_alpha   90.00
_cell.angle_beta   90.00
_cell.angle_gamma   90.00
#
_symmetry.space_group_name_H-M   'P 1'
#
loop_
_entity.id
_entity.type
_entity.pdbx_description
1 polymer ?
#
loop_
_entity_poly.entity_id
_entity_poly.type
_entity_poly.pdbx_seq_one_letter_code
_entity_poly.pdbx_strand_id
1 'polypeptide(L)'
;MLKFCLVACLLLVAFSINGNAAQPRTVLVRTVAELETAVKQVRAGTIIDIADGSYTLDHPLIITGQGTKRHPIVIRAKNLGQARMMGTATLHIRNAAWVIVDGLTLAPILNTRHAGVRVTQSAHVQLSRLSFHFQEPLGRRPPAAHWLSFRATRHSRIHHSTFGPRLGLGLDIEVRKPSQHIRIDHNQI
;
A
#
# COMPACT_ATOMS: atom_id res chain seq x y z
N MET A 1 31.00 -21.13 -65.14
CA MET A 1 30.79 -22.09 -64.02
C MET A 1 31.05 -21.34 -62.71
N LEU A 2 30.27 -21.64 -61.65
CA LEU A 2 30.24 -21.01 -60.30
C LEU A 2 29.73 -19.55 -60.26
N LYS A 3 28.46 -19.21 -59.99
CA LYS A 3 27.51 -19.52 -58.87
C LYS A 3 27.97 -19.06 -57.47
N PHE A 4 27.30 -17.99 -57.02
CA PHE A 4 26.83 -17.70 -55.65
C PHE A 4 27.84 -17.54 -54.51
N CYS A 5 27.87 -16.35 -53.90
CA CYS A 5 27.82 -16.24 -52.43
C CYS A 5 27.21 -14.90 -51.96
N LEU A 6 25.95 -15.01 -51.54
CA LEU A 6 25.26 -14.30 -50.47
C LEU A 6 25.32 -12.75 -50.38
N VAL A 7 24.28 -12.16 -50.96
CA VAL A 7 23.54 -11.03 -50.38
C VAL A 7 22.83 -11.49 -49.11
N ALA A 8 23.03 -10.80 -47.99
CA ALA A 8 22.03 -10.56 -46.94
C ALA A 8 22.63 -9.68 -45.83
N CYS A 9 22.83 -8.39 -46.11
CA CYS A 9 23.11 -7.39 -45.10
C CYS A 9 21.81 -6.66 -44.75
N LEU A 10 21.58 -6.45 -43.44
CA LEU A 10 20.49 -5.68 -42.82
C LEU A 10 19.07 -6.31 -42.83
N LEU A 11 18.82 -7.21 -41.89
CA LEU A 11 17.52 -7.25 -41.19
C LEU A 11 17.59 -6.28 -40.01
N LEU A 12 17.18 -5.04 -40.24
CA LEU A 12 16.75 -4.12 -39.17
C LEU A 12 15.51 -4.75 -38.53
N VAL A 13 15.70 -5.57 -37.51
CA VAL A 13 14.61 -5.92 -36.59
C VAL A 13 14.23 -4.63 -35.90
N ALA A 14 13.20 -3.96 -36.40
CA ALA A 14 12.51 -2.92 -35.67
C ALA A 14 11.96 -3.58 -34.40
N PHE A 15 12.73 -3.52 -33.32
CA PHE A 15 12.27 -3.85 -31.99
C PHE A 15 11.26 -2.76 -31.65
N SER A 16 10.00 -2.97 -32.07
CA SER A 16 8.87 -2.22 -31.55
C SER A 16 8.82 -2.53 -30.06
N ILE A 17 9.52 -1.72 -29.27
CA ILE A 17 9.22 -1.48 -27.87
C ILE A 17 7.84 -0.84 -27.83
N ASN A 18 6.81 -1.64 -28.11
CA ASN A 18 5.46 -1.42 -27.62
C ASN A 18 5.49 -1.74 -26.12
N GLY A 19 6.33 -1.01 -25.39
CA GLY A 19 6.05 -0.70 -24.01
C GLY A 19 4.82 0.19 -24.05
N ASN A 20 3.65 -0.41 -24.12
CA ASN A 20 2.41 0.20 -23.65
C ASN A 20 2.65 0.49 -22.17
N ALA A 21 3.35 1.58 -21.88
CA ALA A 21 3.40 2.17 -20.57
C ALA A 21 1.93 2.46 -20.26
N ALA A 22 1.36 1.64 -19.37
CA ALA A 22 -0.01 1.85 -18.92
C ALA A 22 -0.06 3.28 -18.41
N GLN A 23 -0.79 4.12 -19.13
CA GLN A 23 -0.90 5.53 -18.79
C GLN A 23 -1.44 5.62 -17.35
N PRO A 24 -0.85 6.48 -16.50
CA PRO A 24 -1.32 6.65 -15.14
C PRO A 24 -2.82 6.90 -15.12
N ARG A 25 -3.56 6.08 -14.39
CA ARG A 25 -5.02 6.21 -14.27
C ARG A 25 -5.33 6.74 -12.88
N THR A 26 -5.76 7.99 -12.81
CA THR A 26 -6.28 8.56 -11.56
C THR A 26 -7.77 8.27 -11.42
N VAL A 27 -8.15 7.74 -10.26
CA VAL A 27 -9.53 7.47 -9.86
C VAL A 27 -9.82 8.29 -8.61
N LEU A 28 -10.74 9.25 -8.72
CA LEU A 28 -11.21 10.02 -7.58
C LEU A 28 -12.33 9.25 -6.89
N VAL A 29 -12.16 9.00 -5.60
CA VAL A 29 -13.08 8.26 -4.74
C VAL A 29 -13.67 9.21 -3.70
N ARG A 30 -14.97 9.10 -3.46
CA ARG A 30 -15.75 9.89 -2.49
C ARG A 30 -16.58 9.03 -1.55
N THR A 31 -16.75 7.74 -1.85
CA THR A 31 -17.54 6.81 -1.04
C THR A 31 -16.76 5.54 -0.71
N VAL A 32 -17.22 4.79 0.29
CA VAL A 32 -16.66 3.47 0.63
C VAL A 32 -16.79 2.48 -0.53
N ALA A 33 -17.94 2.44 -1.20
CA ALA A 33 -18.15 1.53 -2.34
C ALA A 33 -17.21 1.84 -3.51
N GLU A 34 -16.97 3.13 -3.80
CA GLU A 34 -15.98 3.55 -4.79
C GLU A 34 -14.56 3.18 -4.36
N LEU A 35 -14.21 3.32 -3.07
CA LEU A 35 -12.90 2.95 -2.53
C LEU A 35 -12.63 1.46 -2.70
N GLU A 36 -13.57 0.62 -2.27
CA GLU A 36 -13.46 -0.83 -2.39
C GLU A 36 -13.36 -1.26 -3.86
N THR A 37 -14.15 -0.64 -4.73
CA THR A 37 -14.11 -0.92 -6.18
C THR A 37 -12.78 -0.52 -6.78
N ALA A 38 -12.27 0.67 -6.47
CA ALA A 38 -11.00 1.17 -6.98
C ALA A 38 -9.83 0.30 -6.50
N VAL A 39 -9.82 -0.11 -5.23
CA VAL A 39 -8.78 -0.98 -4.66
C VAL A 39 -8.77 -2.38 -5.30
N LYS A 40 -9.94 -2.93 -5.64
CA LYS A 40 -10.04 -4.21 -6.37
C LYS A 40 -9.54 -4.13 -7.83
N GLN A 41 -9.53 -2.93 -8.42
CA GLN A 41 -9.19 -2.70 -9.83
C GLN A 41 -7.78 -2.11 -10.04
N VAL A 42 -6.96 -2.04 -8.99
CA VAL A 42 -5.62 -1.46 -9.10
C VAL A 42 -4.72 -2.25 -10.06
N ARG A 43 -3.92 -1.51 -10.82
CA ARG A 43 -2.87 -2.03 -11.69
C ARG A 43 -1.69 -1.05 -11.67
N ALA A 44 -0.54 -1.43 -12.23
CA ALA A 44 0.60 -0.53 -12.32
C ALA A 44 0.21 0.86 -12.87
N GLY A 45 0.59 1.92 -12.18
CA GLY A 45 0.25 3.31 -12.52
C GLY A 45 -1.12 3.80 -12.06
N THR A 46 -1.94 2.96 -11.40
CA THR A 46 -3.19 3.44 -10.78
C THR A 46 -2.90 4.40 -9.64
N ILE A 47 -3.60 5.52 -9.62
CA ILE A 47 -3.63 6.49 -8.51
C ILE A 47 -5.07 6.53 -7.99
N ILE A 48 -5.29 6.18 -6.73
CA ILE A 48 -6.56 6.36 -6.02
C ILE A 48 -6.43 7.64 -5.19
N ASP A 49 -7.15 8.68 -5.62
CA ASP A 49 -7.26 9.94 -4.91
C ASP A 49 -8.53 9.90 -4.07
N ILE A 50 -8.37 9.83 -2.75
CA ILE A 50 -9.49 9.72 -1.81
C ILE A 50 -9.87 11.13 -1.37
N ALA A 51 -11.08 11.57 -1.73
CA ALA A 51 -11.61 12.87 -1.34
C ALA A 51 -11.78 12.97 0.18
N ASP A 52 -11.81 14.20 0.66
CA ASP A 52 -12.00 14.51 2.07
C ASP A 52 -13.29 13.88 2.61
N GLY A 53 -13.21 13.30 3.80
CA GLY A 53 -14.34 12.65 4.43
C GLY A 53 -13.96 11.47 5.31
N SER A 54 -15.00 10.91 5.93
CA SER A 54 -14.89 9.74 6.79
C SER A 54 -15.37 8.50 6.04
N TYR A 55 -14.53 7.47 6.02
CA TYR A 55 -14.76 6.20 5.34
C TYR A 55 -14.85 5.11 6.41
N THR A 56 -16.08 4.79 6.83
CA THR A 56 -16.34 3.71 7.80
C THR A 56 -16.29 2.39 7.06
N LEU A 57 -15.33 1.54 7.44
CA LEU A 57 -15.08 0.25 6.83
C LEU A 57 -15.28 -0.85 7.88
N ASP A 58 -16.04 -1.87 7.51
CA ASP A 58 -16.39 -2.99 8.41
C ASP A 58 -15.66 -4.29 8.05
N HIS A 59 -14.96 -4.29 6.91
CA HIS A 59 -14.16 -5.40 6.44
C HIS A 59 -12.77 -4.92 6.00
N PRO A 60 -11.72 -5.75 6.16
CA PRO A 60 -10.38 -5.33 5.81
C PRO A 60 -10.27 -4.80 4.38
N LEU A 61 -9.66 -3.63 4.20
CA LEU A 61 -9.35 -3.08 2.88
C LEU A 61 -8.09 -3.78 2.35
N ILE A 62 -8.28 -4.76 1.47
CA ILE A 62 -7.20 -5.61 0.96
C ILE A 62 -6.65 -5.04 -0.34
N ILE A 63 -5.35 -4.72 -0.37
CA ILE A 63 -4.64 -4.26 -1.56
C ILE A 63 -3.75 -5.40 -2.07
N THR A 64 -4.08 -5.93 -3.25
CA THR A 64 -3.31 -6.96 -3.96
C THR A 64 -3.00 -6.48 -5.38
N GLY A 65 -1.88 -5.78 -5.56
CA GLY A 65 -1.52 -5.19 -6.85
C GLY A 65 -0.02 -5.19 -7.11
N GLN A 66 0.34 -5.34 -8.38
CA GLN A 66 1.73 -5.34 -8.84
C GLN A 66 2.00 -4.04 -9.60
N GLY A 67 2.50 -3.03 -8.89
CA GLY A 67 3.09 -1.84 -9.48
C GLY A 67 4.48 -2.11 -10.03
N THR A 68 5.09 -1.08 -10.59
CA THR A 68 6.49 -1.09 -11.01
C THR A 68 7.24 0.12 -10.46
N LYS A 69 8.57 0.11 -10.49
CA LYS A 69 9.39 1.26 -10.10
C LYS A 69 8.99 2.56 -10.81
N ARG A 70 8.65 2.47 -12.10
CA ARG A 70 8.23 3.63 -12.91
C ARG A 70 6.76 3.98 -12.73
N HIS A 71 5.91 2.99 -12.48
CA HIS A 71 4.46 3.13 -12.37
C HIS A 71 3.98 2.42 -11.10
N PRO A 72 4.22 2.98 -9.91
CA PRO A 72 3.72 2.42 -8.67
C PRO A 72 2.19 2.49 -8.62
N ILE A 73 1.58 1.70 -7.75
CA ILE A 73 0.19 1.89 -7.34
C ILE A 73 0.19 2.90 -6.20
N VAL A 74 -0.57 3.98 -6.32
CA VAL A 74 -0.64 5.04 -5.30
C VAL A 74 -2.05 5.10 -4.73
N ILE A 75 -2.16 5.10 -3.41
CA ILE A 75 -3.42 5.26 -2.68
C ILE A 75 -3.19 6.41 -1.72
N ARG A 76 -3.84 7.55 -1.94
CA ARG A 76 -3.55 8.76 -1.17
C ARG A 76 -4.79 9.55 -0.80
N ALA A 77 -4.71 10.28 0.30
CA ALA A 77 -5.66 11.35 0.56
C ALA A 77 -5.47 12.44 -0.50
N LYS A 78 -6.56 12.97 -1.04
CA LYS A 78 -6.53 14.10 -1.97
C LYS A 78 -5.97 15.34 -1.28
N ASN A 79 -6.44 15.62 -0.06
CA ASN A 79 -5.86 16.60 0.85
C ASN A 79 -5.29 15.88 2.07
N LEU A 80 -4.05 16.21 2.45
CA LEU A 80 -3.31 15.52 3.50
C LEU A 80 -4.11 15.44 4.81
N GLY A 81 -4.28 14.23 5.34
CA GLY A 81 -4.98 13.97 6.61
C GLY A 81 -6.51 14.02 6.54
N GLN A 82 -7.10 14.48 5.43
CA GLN A 82 -8.55 14.71 5.31
C GLN A 82 -9.35 13.48 4.89
N ALA A 83 -8.69 12.40 4.43
CA ALA A 83 -9.34 11.11 4.20
C ALA A 83 -9.15 10.23 5.44
N ARG A 84 -10.21 10.06 6.23
CA ARG A 84 -10.19 9.36 7.52
C ARG A 84 -10.82 7.99 7.42
N MET A 85 -10.01 6.94 7.57
CA MET A 85 -10.45 5.55 7.62
C MET A 85 -10.92 5.22 9.03
N MET A 86 -12.18 4.82 9.18
CA MET A 86 -12.82 4.53 10.48
C MET A 86 -13.50 3.14 10.44
N GLY A 87 -14.23 2.80 11.51
CA GLY A 87 -14.95 1.54 11.63
C GLY A 87 -14.10 0.51 12.36
N THR A 88 -14.10 -0.72 11.87
CA THR A 88 -13.36 -1.85 12.48
C THR A 88 -12.38 -2.51 11.52
N ALA A 89 -12.39 -2.10 10.25
CA ALA A 89 -11.52 -2.63 9.23
C ALA A 89 -10.04 -2.29 9.48
N THR A 90 -9.20 -3.21 9.04
CA THR A 90 -7.75 -3.02 8.95
C THR A 90 -7.34 -2.81 7.49
N LEU A 91 -6.18 -2.18 7.27
CA LEU A 91 -5.57 -2.07 5.95
C LEU A 91 -4.62 -3.26 5.74
N HIS A 92 -4.80 -4.04 4.67
CA HIS A 92 -3.96 -5.20 4.41
C HIS A 92 -3.35 -5.15 3.00
N ILE A 93 -2.07 -4.82 2.92
CA ILE A 93 -1.29 -4.89 1.69
C ILE A 93 -0.66 -6.29 1.61
N ARG A 94 -1.17 -7.16 0.74
CA ARG A 94 -0.71 -8.54 0.64
C ARG A 94 -0.34 -8.94 -0.77
N ASN A 95 0.72 -9.72 -0.91
CA ASN A 95 1.19 -10.20 -2.22
C ASN A 95 1.23 -9.07 -3.26
N ALA A 96 1.87 -7.97 -2.89
CA ALA A 96 1.87 -6.73 -3.66
C ALA A 96 3.30 -6.18 -3.84
N ALA A 97 3.51 -5.40 -4.89
CA ALA A 97 4.78 -4.74 -5.13
C ALA A 97 4.61 -3.30 -5.61
N TRP A 98 5.54 -2.42 -5.21
CA TRP A 98 5.56 -1.00 -5.63
C TRP A 98 4.23 -0.29 -5.33
N VAL A 99 3.82 -0.36 -4.07
CA VAL A 99 2.60 0.28 -3.55
C VAL A 99 2.99 1.44 -2.66
N ILE A 100 2.35 2.58 -2.84
CA ILE A 100 2.49 3.77 -2.01
C ILE A 100 1.14 4.03 -1.34
N VAL A 101 1.12 4.09 -0.01
CA VAL A 101 -0.04 4.55 0.77
C VAL A 101 0.36 5.82 1.50
N ASP A 102 -0.37 6.90 1.24
CA ASP A 102 0.09 8.23 1.60
C ASP A 102 -1.00 9.15 2.15
N GLY A 103 -0.68 9.86 3.24
CA GLY A 103 -1.48 10.99 3.70
C GLY A 103 -2.82 10.64 4.36
N LEU A 104 -3.11 9.37 4.65
CA LEU A 104 -4.37 8.93 5.26
C LEU A 104 -4.35 9.09 6.78
N THR A 105 -5.52 9.40 7.36
CA THR A 105 -5.76 9.26 8.80
C THR A 105 -6.40 7.90 9.06
N LEU A 106 -5.78 7.07 9.89
CA LEU A 106 -6.24 5.72 10.23
C LEU A 106 -6.77 5.69 11.66
N ALA A 107 -8.08 5.60 11.83
CA ALA A 107 -8.73 5.59 13.13
C ALA A 107 -9.81 4.48 13.34
N PRO A 108 -9.64 3.24 12.87
CA PRO A 108 -10.52 2.13 13.25
C PRO A 108 -10.34 1.71 14.71
N ILE A 109 -11.34 1.01 15.22
CA ILE A 109 -11.30 0.25 16.47
C ILE A 109 -10.65 -1.11 16.18
N LEU A 110 -9.54 -1.42 16.86
CA LEU A 110 -8.83 -2.68 16.71
C LEU A 110 -9.43 -3.77 17.61
N ASN A 111 -10.59 -4.28 17.22
CA ASN A 111 -11.27 -5.42 17.88
C ASN A 111 -10.71 -6.81 17.46
N THR A 112 -9.53 -6.83 16.84
CA THR A 112 -8.90 -8.02 16.24
C THR A 112 -7.48 -8.20 16.76
N ARG A 113 -6.92 -9.40 16.66
CA ARG A 113 -5.49 -9.65 16.93
C ARG A 113 -4.59 -9.28 15.75
N HIS A 114 -5.17 -8.98 14.60
CA HIS A 114 -4.42 -8.53 13.43
C HIS A 114 -3.96 -7.09 13.60
N ALA A 115 -2.85 -6.75 12.96
CA ALA A 115 -2.37 -5.38 12.97
C ALA A 115 -3.33 -4.44 12.23
N GLY A 116 -3.45 -3.19 12.69
CA GLY A 116 -4.29 -2.17 12.06
C GLY A 116 -3.90 -1.90 10.60
N VAL A 117 -2.59 -1.84 10.33
CA VAL A 117 -1.99 -1.94 9.00
C VAL A 117 -1.10 -3.17 8.95
N ARG A 118 -1.33 -4.04 7.95
CA ARG A 118 -0.53 -5.24 7.73
C ARG A 118 0.06 -5.24 6.33
N VAL A 119 1.35 -5.50 6.25
CA VAL A 119 2.08 -5.70 4.99
C VAL A 119 2.66 -7.11 5.01
N THR A 120 2.16 -7.98 4.12
CA THR A 120 2.54 -9.40 4.09
C THR A 120 2.93 -9.86 2.69
N GLN A 121 4.05 -10.60 2.56
CA GLN A 121 4.47 -11.18 1.27
C GLN A 121 4.60 -10.13 0.17
N SER A 122 5.08 -8.93 0.52
CA SER A 122 5.10 -7.77 -0.38
C SER A 122 6.52 -7.23 -0.55
N ALA A 123 6.73 -6.38 -1.54
CA ALA A 123 8.02 -5.71 -1.75
C ALA A 123 7.85 -4.26 -2.17
N HIS A 124 8.80 -3.38 -1.84
CA HIS A 124 8.74 -1.97 -2.28
C HIS A 124 7.44 -1.26 -1.89
N VAL A 125 6.96 -1.49 -0.65
CA VAL A 125 5.81 -0.78 -0.10
C VAL A 125 6.30 0.47 0.62
N GLN A 126 5.77 1.64 0.26
CA GLN A 126 6.02 2.90 0.94
C GLN A 126 4.76 3.31 1.70
N LEU A 127 4.88 3.47 3.01
CA LEU A 127 3.87 4.04 3.87
C LEU A 127 4.39 5.42 4.30
N SER A 128 3.68 6.48 3.95
CA SER A 128 4.17 7.83 4.19
C SER A 128 3.08 8.77 4.68
N ARG A 129 3.43 9.69 5.59
CA ARG A 129 2.50 10.75 6.04
C ARG A 129 1.18 10.20 6.58
N LEU A 130 1.22 9.02 7.20
CA LEU A 130 0.05 8.41 7.80
C LEU A 130 -0.09 8.90 9.24
N SER A 131 -1.34 9.13 9.65
CA SER A 131 -1.66 9.46 11.04
C SER A 131 -2.42 8.30 11.68
N PHE A 132 -1.76 7.55 12.55
CA PHE A 132 -2.34 6.41 13.25
C PHE A 132 -3.02 6.87 14.55
N HIS A 133 -4.34 6.71 14.62
CA HIS A 133 -5.19 7.04 15.75
C HIS A 133 -6.14 5.88 16.07
N PHE A 134 -5.58 4.67 16.15
CA PHE A 134 -6.37 3.47 16.43
C PHE A 134 -6.99 3.51 17.81
N GLN A 135 -8.26 3.10 17.90
CA GLN A 135 -8.92 2.87 19.17
C GLN A 135 -8.67 1.44 19.61
N GLU A 136 -8.20 1.26 20.83
CA GLU A 136 -7.81 -0.04 21.36
C GLU A 136 -8.73 -0.39 22.53
N PRO A 137 -9.64 -1.38 22.37
CA PRO A 137 -10.54 -1.79 23.44
C PRO A 137 -9.76 -2.24 24.68
N LEU A 138 -10.08 -1.64 25.82
CA LEU A 138 -9.57 -2.03 27.13
C LEU A 138 -10.43 -3.15 27.74
N GLY A 139 -9.84 -3.97 28.61
CA GLY A 139 -10.57 -5.03 29.31
C GLY A 139 -9.67 -6.16 29.79
N ARG A 140 -10.27 -7.24 30.31
CA ARG A 140 -9.51 -8.37 30.91
C ARG A 140 -8.65 -9.15 29.91
N ARG A 141 -9.03 -9.11 28.62
CA ARG A 141 -8.32 -9.80 27.51
C ARG A 141 -8.34 -8.88 26.28
N PRO A 142 -7.62 -7.75 26.31
CA PRO A 142 -7.66 -6.80 25.23
C PRO A 142 -6.97 -7.40 23.98
N PRO A 143 -7.41 -7.06 22.76
CA PRO A 143 -6.71 -7.46 21.56
C PRO A 143 -5.30 -6.85 21.55
N ALA A 144 -4.27 -7.68 21.60
CA ALA A 144 -2.87 -7.24 21.53
C ALA A 144 -2.45 -6.90 20.09
N ALA A 145 -3.27 -6.11 19.39
CA ALA A 145 -3.03 -5.73 18.01
C ALA A 145 -1.80 -4.81 17.91
N HIS A 146 -0.91 -5.12 16.97
CA HIS A 146 0.11 -4.17 16.56
C HIS A 146 -0.52 -3.08 15.69
N TRP A 147 0.04 -1.88 15.64
CA TRP A 147 -0.50 -0.85 14.76
C TRP A 147 -0.06 -1.07 13.32
N LEU A 148 1.23 -1.34 13.11
CA LEU A 148 1.80 -1.72 11.83
C LEU A 148 2.57 -3.04 11.94
N SER A 149 2.37 -3.97 11.02
CA SER A 149 3.17 -5.20 10.93
C SER A 149 3.70 -5.45 9.53
N PHE A 150 5.01 -5.69 9.43
CA PHE A 150 5.69 -6.23 8.26
C PHE A 150 6.00 -7.71 8.46
N ARG A 151 5.52 -8.57 7.56
CA ARG A 151 5.78 -10.02 7.59
C ARG A 151 6.15 -10.52 6.20
N ALA A 152 7.21 -11.33 6.09
CA ALA A 152 7.74 -11.79 4.79
C ALA A 152 7.82 -10.66 3.74
N THR A 153 8.23 -9.46 4.16
CA THR A 153 8.20 -8.25 3.33
C THR A 153 9.62 -7.72 3.11
N ARG A 154 9.91 -7.14 1.95
CA ARG A 154 11.24 -6.60 1.65
C ARG A 154 11.26 -5.21 1.02
N HIS A 155 12.34 -4.46 1.25
CA HIS A 155 12.57 -3.15 0.63
C HIS A 155 11.42 -2.16 0.83
N SER A 156 10.77 -2.24 1.98
CA SER A 156 9.61 -1.40 2.32
C SER A 156 9.98 -0.39 3.38
N ARG A 157 9.22 0.69 3.47
CA ARG A 157 9.53 1.81 4.34
C ARG A 157 8.26 2.41 4.93
N ILE A 158 8.36 2.82 6.19
CA ILE A 158 7.39 3.69 6.86
C ILE A 158 8.12 4.96 7.29
N HIS A 159 7.64 6.12 6.83
CA HIS A 159 8.30 7.40 7.12
C HIS A 159 7.34 8.58 7.23
N HIS A 160 7.78 9.66 7.90
CA HIS A 160 7.02 10.91 8.05
C HIS A 160 5.61 10.69 8.59
N SER A 161 5.41 9.63 9.37
CA SER A 161 4.12 9.24 9.91
C SER A 161 4.09 9.45 11.42
N THR A 162 2.90 9.71 11.95
CA THR A 162 2.69 9.92 13.38
C THR A 162 1.88 8.76 13.95
N PHE A 163 2.37 8.19 15.03
CA PHE A 163 1.68 7.22 15.85
C PHE A 163 1.14 7.99 17.06
N GLY A 164 -0.19 8.06 17.18
CA GLY A 164 -0.84 8.63 18.35
C GLY A 164 -0.55 7.84 19.63
N PRO A 165 -1.02 8.34 20.79
CA PRO A 165 -0.85 7.64 22.05
C PRO A 165 -1.48 6.26 21.98
N ARG A 166 -0.73 5.25 22.45
CA ARG A 166 -1.14 3.86 22.42
C ARG A 166 -1.58 3.41 23.82
N LEU A 167 -2.71 2.70 23.89
CA LEU A 167 -3.29 2.20 25.14
C LEU A 167 -3.29 0.67 25.21
N GLY A 168 -3.21 -0.02 24.06
CA GLY A 168 -3.22 -1.48 23.96
C GLY A 168 -1.91 -2.14 24.34
N LEU A 169 -1.84 -3.48 24.23
CA LEU A 169 -0.67 -4.29 24.65
C LEU A 169 0.27 -4.73 23.51
N GLY A 170 -0.08 -4.46 22.26
CA GLY A 170 0.76 -4.74 21.09
C GLY A 170 1.94 -3.78 20.93
N LEU A 171 2.39 -3.60 19.69
CA LEU A 171 3.53 -2.74 19.34
C LEU A 171 3.06 -1.69 18.33
N ASP A 172 3.69 -0.52 18.31
CA ASP A 172 3.46 0.45 17.23
C ASP A 172 3.88 -0.15 15.88
N ILE A 173 5.07 -0.74 15.84
CA ILE A 173 5.60 -1.37 14.64
C ILE A 173 6.21 -2.74 14.98
N GLU A 174 5.71 -3.78 14.32
CA GLU A 174 6.29 -5.13 14.34
C GLU A 174 6.97 -5.41 12.99
N VAL A 175 8.24 -5.82 13.03
CA VAL A 175 8.93 -6.40 11.86
C VAL A 175 9.26 -7.86 12.16
N ARG A 176 8.61 -8.78 11.44
CA ARG A 176 8.79 -10.23 11.66
C ARG A 176 9.62 -10.86 10.55
N LYS A 177 10.54 -11.76 10.91
CA LYS A 177 11.25 -12.63 9.95
C LYS A 177 10.24 -13.40 9.08
N PRO A 178 10.55 -13.66 7.79
CA PRO A 178 11.80 -13.37 7.09
C PRO A 178 11.82 -11.98 6.41
N SER A 179 11.19 -10.95 6.98
CA SER A 179 11.26 -9.60 6.39
C SER A 179 12.69 -9.05 6.39
N GLN A 180 13.04 -8.30 5.33
CA GLN A 180 14.40 -7.79 5.09
C GLN A 180 14.36 -6.36 4.54
N HIS A 181 15.38 -5.55 4.82
CA HIS A 181 15.48 -4.17 4.31
C HIS A 181 14.21 -3.34 4.58
N ILE A 182 13.64 -3.49 5.77
CA ILE A 182 12.57 -2.62 6.25
C ILE A 182 13.20 -1.38 6.84
N ARG A 183 12.84 -0.21 6.32
CA ARG A 183 13.35 1.07 6.80
C ARG A 183 12.25 1.82 7.57
N ILE A 184 12.57 2.25 8.78
CA ILE A 184 11.68 3.00 9.67
C ILE A 184 12.43 4.28 10.02
N ASP A 185 12.00 5.43 9.50
CA ASP A 185 12.71 6.68 9.72
C ASP A 185 11.80 7.91 9.62
N HIS A 186 12.15 8.97 10.35
CA HIS A 186 11.37 10.22 10.41
C HIS A 186 9.90 10.00 10.83
N ASN A 187 9.64 9.07 11.75
CA ASN A 187 8.31 8.90 12.33
C ASN A 187 8.28 9.53 13.73
N GLN A 188 7.12 10.05 14.12
CA GLN A 188 6.84 10.42 15.50
C GLN A 188 6.10 9.24 16.14
N ILE A 189 6.74 8.57 17.11
CA ILE A 189 6.21 7.40 17.84
C ILE A 189 6.14 7.77 19.31
#